data_AF-A0A842PIQ0-F1
#
_entry.id   AF-A0A842PIQ0-F1
#
_cell.length_a   1.000
_cell.length_b   1.000
_cell.length_c   1.000
_cell.angle_alpha   90.00
_cell.angle_beta   90.00
_cell.angle_gamma   90.00
#
_symmetry.space_group_name_H-M   'P 1'
#
loop_
_entity.id
_entity.type
_entity.pdbx_description
1 polymer ?
#
loop_
_entity_poly.entity_id
_entity_poly.type
_entity_poly.pdbx_seq_one_letter_code
_entity_poly.pdbx_strand_id
1 'polypeptide(L)' 'MQMKLEDISKKLKEYVRILKLAKRPKREEFFKISKIAGAAMALIGMIGFSIYILITVLPKVI' A
#
# COMPACT_ATOMS: atom_id res chain seq x y z
N MET A 1 23.13 11.48 -24.07
CA MET A 1 22.31 12.27 -23.11
C MET A 1 23.06 12.32 -21.80
N GLN A 2 23.82 13.38 -21.54
CA GLN A 2 24.56 13.53 -20.29
C GLN A 2 23.64 14.15 -19.25
N MET A 3 23.20 13.36 -18.27
CA MET A 3 22.52 13.88 -17.10
C MET A 3 23.56 14.62 -16.27
N LYS A 4 23.47 15.95 -16.27
CA LYS A 4 24.33 16.79 -15.46
C LYS A 4 23.97 16.58 -13.99
N LEU A 5 24.96 16.47 -13.10
CA LEU A 5 24.72 16.32 -11.66
C LEU A 5 23.87 17.49 -11.10
N GLU A 6 23.99 18.66 -11.74
CA GLU A 6 23.15 19.84 -11.51
C GLU A 6 21.64 19.55 -11.71
N ASP A 7 21.27 18.77 -12.73
CA ASP A 7 19.86 18.47 -13.06
C ASP A 7 19.23 17.54 -12.00
N ILE A 8 19.99 16.57 -11.50
CA ILE A 8 19.54 15.65 -10.45
C ILE A 8 19.27 16.44 -9.16
N SER A 9 20.21 17.30 -8.76
CA SER A 9 20.06 18.15 -7.57
C SER A 9 18.83 19.06 -7.66
N LYS A 10 18.58 19.63 -8.84
CA LYS A 10 17.41 20.46 -9.11
C LYS A 10 16.10 19.66 -9.00
N LYS A 11 16.06 18.44 -9.55
CA LYS A 11 14.90 17.53 -9.47
C LYS A 11 14.59 17.07 -8.05
N LEU A 12 15.62 16.77 -7.25
CA LEU A 12 15.43 16.42 -5.84
C LEU A 12 14.82 17.57 -5.04
N LYS A 13 15.29 18.81 -5.25
CA LYS A 13 14.69 20.00 -4.62
C LYS A 13 13.23 20.20 -5.02
N GLU A 14 12.91 19.93 -6.29
CA GLU A 14 11.54 19.97 -6.81
C GLU A 14 10.64 18.94 -6.11
N TYR A 15 11.08 17.68 -6.00
CA TYR A 15 10.34 16.62 -5.30
C TYR A 15 10.11 16.92 -3.81
N VAL A 16 11.12 17.45 -3.11
CA VAL A 16 10.96 17.85 -1.71
C VAL A 16 9.90 18.96 -1.57
N ARG A 17 9.84 19.90 -2.51
CA ARG A 17 8.81 20.94 -2.52
C ARG A 17 7.42 20.33 -2.73
N ILE A 18 7.28 19.38 -3.64
CA ILE A 18 6.01 18.67 -3.88
C ILE A 18 5.56 17.93 -2.62
N LEU A 19 6.46 17.19 -1.96
CA LEU A 19 6.14 16.50 -0.70
C LEU A 19 5.73 17.45 0.43
N LYS A 20 6.29 18.66 0.46
CA LYS A 20 5.89 19.71 1.42
C LYS A 20 4.52 20.33 1.09
N LEU A 21 4.15 20.39 -0.19
CA LEU A 21 2.84 20.87 -0.65
C LEU A 21 1.74 19.82 -0.48
N ALA A 22 2.10 18.54 -0.46
CA ALA A 22 1.15 17.45 -0.27
C ALA A 22 0.44 17.55 1.10
N LYS A 23 -0.90 17.46 1.10
CA LYS A 23 -1.71 17.49 2.32
C LYS A 23 -1.44 16.23 3.14
N ARG A 24 -0.90 16.40 4.36
CA ARG A 24 -0.82 15.30 5.34
C ARG A 24 -2.23 14.95 5.82
N PRO A 25 -2.64 13.67 5.78
CA PRO A 25 -3.98 13.28 6.22
C PRO A 25 -4.16 13.54 7.72
N LYS A 26 -5.34 13.99 8.12
CA LYS A 26 -5.70 14.03 9.55
C LYS A 26 -5.85 12.59 10.08
N ARG A 27 -5.65 12.41 11.39
CA ARG A 27 -5.79 11.08 12.04
C ARG A 27 -7.15 10.44 11.74
N GLU A 28 -8.22 11.22 11.77
CA GLU A 28 -9.58 10.76 11.45
C GLU A 28 -9.74 10.28 10.00
N GLU A 29 -9.23 11.05 9.02
CA GLU A 29 -9.25 10.66 7.60
C GLU A 29 -8.46 9.37 7.39
N PHE A 30 -7.29 9.25 8.02
CA PHE A 30 -6.47 8.05 7.98
C PHE A 30 -7.23 6.84 8.54
N PHE A 31 -7.79 6.94 9.75
CA PHE A 31 -8.52 5.83 10.36
C PHE A 31 -9.76 5.40 9.56
N LYS A 32 -10.47 6.33 8.90
CA LYS A 32 -11.59 5.97 8.02
C LYS A 32 -11.13 5.08 6.87
N ILE A 33 -10.06 5.48 6.17
CA ILE A 33 -9.52 4.73 5.03
C ILE A 33 -8.92 3.41 5.50
N SER A 34 -8.12 3.41 6.57
CA SER A 34 -7.49 2.21 7.11
C SER A 34 -8.50 1.16 7.57
N LYS A 35 -9.64 1.56 8.14
CA LYS A 35 -10.72 0.63 8.52
C LYS A 35 -11.31 -0.08 7.31
N ILE A 36 -11.61 0.67 6.24
CA ILE A 36 -12.17 0.10 5.00
C ILE A 36 -11.15 -0.82 4.33
N ALA A 37 -9.90 -0.36 4.20
CA ALA A 37 -8.82 -1.17 3.63
C ALA A 37 -8.57 -2.45 4.43
N GLY A 38 -8.52 -2.35 5.76
CA GLY A 38 -8.34 -3.50 6.65
C GLY A 38 -9.49 -4.48 6.57
N ALA A 39 -10.74 -4.01 6.48
CA ALA A 39 -11.91 -4.86 6.28
C ALA A 39 -11.85 -5.61 4.93
N ALA A 40 -11.45 -4.93 3.85
CA ALA A 40 -11.29 -5.56 2.54
C ALA A 40 -10.18 -6.62 2.53
N MET A 41 -9.02 -6.32 3.14
CA MET A 41 -7.92 -7.27 3.28
C MET A 41 -8.32 -8.51 4.08
N ALA A 42 -9.03 -8.32 5.19
CA ALA A 42 -9.52 -9.42 6.02
C ALA A 42 -10.52 -10.31 5.27
N LEU A 43 -11.47 -9.70 4.55
CA LEU A 43 -12.48 -10.43 3.77
C LEU A 43 -11.84 -11.27 2.66
N ILE A 44 -11.00 -10.65 1.83
CA ILE A 44 -10.32 -11.33 0.72
C ILE A 44 -9.37 -12.41 1.26
N GLY A 45 -8.64 -12.11 2.33
CA GLY A 45 -7.76 -13.06 3.00
C GLY A 45 -8.52 -14.26 3.54
N MET A 46 -9.69 -14.05 4.16
CA MET A 46 -10.51 -15.14 4.68
C MET A 46 -11.07 -16.03 3.57
N ILE A 47 -11.49 -15.45 2.43
CA ILE A 47 -11.96 -16.21 1.27
C ILE A 47 -10.82 -17.05 0.69
N GLY A 48 -9.66 -16.45 0.43
CA GLY A 48 -8.48 -17.17 -0.07
C GLY A 48 -8.00 -18.26 0.90
N PHE A 49 -8.01 -17.97 2.20
CA PHE A 49 -7.67 -18.93 3.25
C PHE A 49 -8.64 -20.10 3.30
N SER A 50 -9.94 -19.84 3.16
CA SER A 50 -10.98 -20.89 3.12
C SER A 50 -10.77 -21.82 1.93
N ILE A 51 -10.51 -21.25 0.75
CA ILE A 51 -10.20 -22.02 -0.47
C ILE A 51 -8.94 -22.88 -0.27
N TYR A 52 -7.88 -22.30 0.32
CA TYR A 52 -6.64 -23.04 0.61
C TYR A 52 -6.87 -24.23 1.53
N ILE A 53 -7.63 -24.04 2.62
CA ILE A 53 -7.96 -25.13 3.54
C ILE A 53 -8.70 -26.24 2.82
N LEU A 54 -9.72 -25.90 2.03
CA LEU A 54 -10.57 -26.89 1.36
C LEU A 54 -9.82 -27.67 0.28
N ILE A 55 -8.99 -27.01 -0.52
CA ILE A 55 -8.33 -27.64 -1.67
C ILE A 55 -7.01 -28.30 -1.27
N THR A 56 -6.26 -27.73 -0.33
CA THR A 56 -4.88 -28.17 -0.04
C THR A 56 -4.77 -28.92 1.27
N VAL A 57 -5.45 -28.46 2.33
CA VAL A 57 -5.29 -29.04 3.67
C VAL A 57 -6.19 -30.26 3.83
N LEU A 58 -7.47 -30.18 3.46
CA LEU A 58 -8.42 -31.28 3.59
C LEU A 58 -7.97 -32.60 2.91
N PRO A 59 -7.59 -32.60 1.62
CA PRO A 59 -7.16 -33.83 0.94
C PRO A 59 -5.75 -34.29 1.30
N LYS A 60 -5.01 -33.50 2.09
CA LYS A 60 -3.69 -33.89 2.62
C LYS A 60 -3.80 -34.51 4.02
N VAL A 61 -4.90 -34.23 4.73
CA VAL A 61 -5.18 -34.72 6.08
C VAL A 61 -5.97 -36.02 6.06
N ILE A 62 -6.85 -36.21 5.06
CA ILE A 62 -7.54 -37.47 4.75
C ILE A 62 -6.67 -38.30 3.82
#